data_AF-A0A1I2M007-F1
#
_entry.id   AF-A0A1I2M007-F1
#
_cell.length_a   1.000
_cell.length_b   1.000
_cell.length_c   1.000
_cell.angle_alpha   90.00
_cell.angle_beta   90.00
_cell.angle_gamma   90.00
#
_symmetry.space_group_name_H-M   'P 1'
#
loop_
_entity.id
_entity.type
_entity.pdbx_description
1 polymer ?
#
loop_
_entity_poly.entity_id
_entity_poly.type
_entity_poly.pdbx_seq_one_letter_code
_entity_poly.pdbx_strand_id
1 'polypeptide(L)'
;MGNHRSIVAGALAGYVASRTMDAVTTVFHGRQSEASRRREQELAPGGALVQLGTQLGAAAGRELDPAAAGRVGVAVHRTLGVTYGVIAAGLVERGWRPVPAGLAVGAMAFLVVDEGTALPMATSYPLVSHLRGVVGHATVGGTIGVLLALTAPDGLSRRPGATGRRRGTPAAR
;
A
#
# COMPACT_ATOMS: atom_id res chain seq x y z
N MET A 1 25.29 -8.80 1.90
CA MET A 1 25.14 -8.05 0.62
C MET A 1 23.66 -7.85 0.22
N GLY A 2 22.70 -7.77 1.17
CA GLY A 2 21.25 -7.80 0.89
C GLY A 2 20.53 -6.46 0.76
N ASN A 3 20.97 -5.40 1.45
CA ASN A 3 20.09 -4.25 1.72
C ASN A 3 19.79 -3.36 0.51
N HIS A 4 20.77 -3.08 -0.37
CA HIS A 4 20.54 -2.14 -1.49
C HIS A 4 19.57 -2.68 -2.54
N ARG A 5 19.66 -3.97 -2.89
CA ARG A 5 18.77 -4.58 -3.89
C ARG A 5 17.33 -4.65 -3.38
N SER A 6 17.15 -4.98 -2.11
CA SER A 6 15.84 -5.01 -1.46
C SER A 6 15.21 -3.62 -1.36
N ILE A 7 15.98 -2.60 -0.99
CA ILE A 7 15.50 -1.21 -0.97
C ILE A 7 15.08 -0.75 -2.37
N VAL A 8 15.88 -1.03 -3.40
CA VAL A 8 15.54 -0.64 -4.78
C VAL A 8 14.31 -1.41 -5.28
N ALA A 9 14.24 -2.72 -5.07
CA ALA A 9 13.08 -3.53 -5.45
C ALA A 9 11.81 -3.06 -4.73
N GLY A 10 11.90 -2.81 -3.42
CA GLY A 10 10.82 -2.26 -2.61
C GLY A 10 10.38 -0.89 -3.10
N ALA A 11 11.32 0.03 -3.36
CA ALA A 11 11.01 1.37 -3.84
C ALA A 11 10.28 1.35 -5.19
N LEU A 12 10.77 0.54 -6.14
CA LEU A 12 10.12 0.37 -7.45
C LEU A 12 8.74 -0.27 -7.32
N ALA A 13 8.62 -1.33 -6.52
CA ALA A 13 7.34 -2.00 -6.27
C ALA A 13 6.32 -1.04 -5.65
N GLY A 14 6.75 -0.24 -4.68
CA GLY A 14 5.93 0.78 -4.03
C GLY A 14 5.48 1.89 -4.97
N TYR A 15 6.38 2.38 -5.83
CA TYR A 15 6.04 3.37 -6.85
C TYR A 15 4.99 2.82 -7.82
N VAL A 16 5.21 1.62 -8.38
CA VAL A 16 4.26 0.96 -9.29
C VAL A 16 2.91 0.75 -8.60
N ALA A 17 2.92 0.24 -7.37
CA ALA A 17 1.71 0.01 -6.58
C ALA A 17 0.89 1.29 -6.36
N SER A 18 1.53 2.43 -6.11
CA SER A 18 0.81 3.72 -5.99
C SER A 18 0.11 4.10 -7.31
N ARG A 19 0.73 3.83 -8.46
CA ARG A 19 0.14 4.10 -9.78
C ARG A 19 -1.01 3.15 -10.09
N THR A 20 -0.86 1.88 -9.72
CA THR A 20 -1.92 0.88 -9.83
C THR A 20 -3.11 1.25 -8.95
N MET A 21 -2.87 1.73 -7.72
CA MET A 21 -3.91 2.23 -6.84
C MET A 21 -4.69 3.39 -7.48
N ASP A 22 -4.03 4.40 -8.07
CA ASP A 22 -4.76 5.50 -8.74
C ASP A 22 -5.71 4.97 -9.80
N ALA A 23 -5.24 4.05 -10.65
CA ALA A 23 -6.02 3.50 -11.74
C ALA A 23 -7.26 2.76 -11.19
N VAL A 24 -7.06 1.87 -10.22
CA VAL A 24 -8.14 1.10 -9.60
C VAL A 24 -9.13 2.02 -8.90
N THR A 25 -8.65 2.97 -8.09
CA THR A 25 -9.51 3.89 -7.34
C THR A 25 -10.24 4.89 -8.23
N THR A 26 -9.64 5.31 -9.35
CA THR A 26 -10.31 6.14 -10.37
C THR A 26 -11.47 5.39 -11.00
N VAL A 27 -11.25 4.14 -11.40
CA VAL A 27 -12.31 3.29 -11.96
C VAL A 27 -13.40 3.04 -10.90
N PHE A 28 -13.02 2.79 -9.65
CA PHE A 28 -13.96 2.62 -8.54
C PHE A 28 -14.81 3.88 -8.32
N HIS A 29 -14.18 5.06 -8.26
CA HIS A 29 -14.85 6.35 -8.14
C HIS A 29 -15.82 6.60 -9.30
N GLY A 30 -15.45 6.26 -10.53
CA GLY A 30 -16.34 6.38 -11.70
C GLY A 30 -17.61 5.53 -11.62
N ARG A 31 -17.63 4.49 -10.77
CA ARG A 31 -18.82 3.65 -10.51
C ARG A 31 -19.63 4.08 -9.29
N GLN A 32 -19.16 5.07 -8.52
CA GLN A 32 -19.93 5.60 -7.42
C GLN A 32 -21.13 6.42 -7.92
N SER A 33 -22.20 6.43 -7.11
CA SER A 33 -23.36 7.27 -7.36
C SER A 33 -22.98 8.75 -7.40
N GLU A 34 -23.72 9.52 -8.20
CA GLU A 34 -23.54 10.98 -8.27
C GLU A 34 -23.67 11.65 -6.90
N ALA A 35 -24.59 11.17 -6.05
CA ALA A 35 -24.78 11.69 -4.70
C ALA A 35 -23.52 11.54 -3.84
N SER A 36 -22.87 10.37 -3.87
CA SER A 36 -21.62 10.14 -3.14
C SER A 36 -20.49 11.00 -3.68
N ARG A 37 -20.34 11.10 -5.01
CA ARG A 37 -19.31 11.93 -5.62
C ARG A 37 -19.48 13.42 -5.32
N ARG A 38 -20.73 13.91 -5.35
CA ARG A 38 -21.02 15.31 -4.97
C ARG A 38 -20.66 15.56 -3.52
N ARG A 39 -21.01 14.64 -2.62
CA ARG A 39 -20.65 14.75 -1.20
C ARG A 39 -19.14 14.78 -1.00
N GLU A 40 -18.39 13.91 -1.67
CA GLU A 40 -16.93 13.93 -1.62
C GLU A 40 -16.36 15.27 -2.11
N GLN A 41 -16.90 15.84 -3.20
CA GLN A 41 -16.47 17.14 -3.73
C GLN A 41 -16.79 18.32 -2.79
N GLU A 42 -17.91 18.27 -2.06
CA GLU A 42 -18.25 19.25 -1.03
C GLU A 42 -17.25 19.22 0.15
N LEU A 43 -16.79 18.03 0.53
CA LEU A 43 -15.85 17.83 1.64
C LEU A 43 -14.39 18.12 1.25
N ALA A 44 -14.03 17.74 0.03
CA ALA A 44 -12.67 17.82 -0.50
C ALA A 44 -12.69 18.45 -1.90
N PRO A 45 -12.85 19.78 -2.02
CA PRO A 45 -12.83 20.46 -3.30
C PRO A 45 -11.50 20.21 -4.04
N GLY A 46 -11.57 19.68 -5.26
CA GLY A 46 -10.40 19.31 -6.05
C GLY A 46 -9.85 17.91 -5.74
N GLY A 47 -10.49 17.17 -4.85
CA GLY A 47 -10.15 15.81 -4.47
C GLY A 47 -9.11 15.70 -3.36
N ALA A 48 -8.95 14.48 -2.85
CA ALA A 48 -8.14 14.20 -1.67
C ALA A 48 -6.66 14.62 -1.81
N LEU A 49 -6.07 14.52 -3.01
CA LEU A 49 -4.67 14.92 -3.22
C LEU A 49 -4.48 16.44 -3.17
N VAL A 50 -5.44 17.22 -3.70
CA VAL A 50 -5.40 18.68 -3.57
C VAL A 50 -5.57 19.06 -2.11
N GLN A 51 -6.55 18.46 -1.42
CA GLN A 51 -6.76 18.69 0.02
C GLN A 51 -5.51 18.39 0.85
N LEU A 52 -4.84 17.25 0.61
CA LEU A 52 -3.58 16.89 1.27
C LEU A 52 -2.50 17.95 1.02
N GLY A 53 -2.34 18.39 -0.23
CA GLY A 53 -1.39 19.44 -0.58
C GLY A 53 -1.68 20.76 0.12
N THR A 54 -2.94 21.17 0.18
CA THR A 54 -3.38 22.39 0.88
C THR A 54 -3.08 22.31 2.37
N GLN A 55 -3.37 21.16 3.01
CA GLN A 55 -3.08 20.95 4.43
C GLN A 55 -1.57 20.99 4.73
N LEU A 56 -0.75 20.36 3.88
CA LEU A 56 0.70 20.40 4.02
C LEU A 56 1.28 21.80 3.78
N GLY A 57 0.73 22.53 2.81
CA GLY A 57 1.06 23.94 2.58
C GLY A 57 0.78 24.78 3.84
N ALA A 58 -0.44 24.68 4.35
CA ALA A 58 -0.87 25.40 5.56
C ALA A 58 0.00 25.06 6.78
N ALA A 59 0.30 23.78 7.00
CA ALA A 59 1.20 23.33 8.07
C ALA A 59 2.63 23.90 7.93
N ALA A 60 3.08 24.19 6.70
CA ALA A 60 4.35 24.84 6.41
C ALA A 60 4.26 26.38 6.37
N GLY A 61 3.12 26.98 6.75
CA GLY A 61 2.90 28.43 6.71
C GLY A 61 2.80 29.00 5.29
N ARG A 62 2.37 28.20 4.31
CA ARG A 62 2.26 28.59 2.90
C ARG A 62 0.84 28.36 2.37
N GLU A 63 0.29 29.37 1.73
CA GLU A 63 -0.91 29.19 0.92
C GLU A 63 -0.51 28.72 -0.48
N LEU A 64 -0.99 27.53 -0.86
CA LEU A 64 -0.73 26.96 -2.18
C LEU A 64 -1.98 27.12 -3.04
N ASP A 65 -1.79 27.54 -4.29
CA ASP A 65 -2.86 27.44 -5.28
C ASP A 65 -3.26 25.96 -5.51
N PRO A 66 -4.47 25.67 -6.03
CA PRO A 66 -4.94 24.30 -6.20
C PRO A 66 -4.03 23.42 -7.07
N ALA A 67 -3.35 24.00 -8.07
CA ALA A 67 -2.47 23.24 -8.95
C ALA A 67 -1.16 22.87 -8.22
N ALA A 68 -0.60 23.79 -7.44
CA ALA A 68 0.56 23.57 -6.58
C ALA A 68 0.25 22.55 -5.48
N ALA A 69 -0.89 22.70 -4.80
CA ALA A 69 -1.38 21.75 -3.81
C ALA A 69 -1.53 20.35 -4.42
N GLY A 70 -2.16 20.22 -5.60
CA GLY A 70 -2.27 18.95 -6.30
C GLY A 70 -0.90 18.30 -6.59
N ARG A 71 0.10 19.08 -7.03
CA ARG A 71 1.47 18.57 -7.26
C ARG A 71 2.12 18.07 -5.96
N VAL A 72 1.98 18.82 -4.87
CA VAL A 72 2.50 18.42 -3.55
C VAL A 72 1.82 17.14 -3.07
N GLY A 73 0.50 17.06 -3.16
CA GLY A 73 -0.27 15.88 -2.78
C GLY A 73 0.13 14.64 -3.56
N VAL A 74 0.29 14.76 -4.89
CA VAL A 74 0.81 13.67 -5.72
C VAL A 74 2.22 13.26 -5.29
N ALA A 75 3.12 14.22 -5.07
CA ALA A 75 4.50 13.92 -4.66
C ALA A 75 4.53 13.13 -3.35
N VAL A 76 3.81 13.60 -2.33
CA VAL A 76 3.71 12.91 -1.03
C VAL A 76 3.09 11.52 -1.19
N HIS A 77 2.01 11.40 -1.95
CA HIS A 77 1.35 10.13 -2.21
C HIS A 77 2.31 9.11 -2.87
N ARG A 78 3.15 9.53 -3.83
CA ARG A 78 4.19 8.66 -4.43
C ARG A 78 5.27 8.28 -3.43
N THR A 79 5.74 9.23 -2.63
CA THR A 79 6.77 8.97 -1.61
C THR A 79 6.27 7.98 -0.57
N LEU A 80 5.00 8.08 -0.16
CA LEU A 80 4.37 7.10 0.73
C LEU A 80 4.34 5.71 0.09
N GLY A 81 3.88 5.60 -1.16
CA GLY A 81 3.91 4.34 -1.92
C GLY A 81 5.30 3.69 -1.94
N VAL A 82 6.33 4.47 -2.30
CA VAL A 82 7.74 4.04 -2.26
C VAL A 82 8.15 3.55 -0.87
N THR A 83 7.81 4.31 0.17
CA THR A 83 8.12 3.98 1.57
C THR A 83 7.48 2.66 1.98
N TYR A 84 6.22 2.43 1.63
CA TYR A 84 5.52 1.17 1.90
C TYR A 84 6.18 -0.03 1.23
N GLY A 85 6.61 0.13 -0.03
CA GLY A 85 7.34 -0.91 -0.73
C GLY A 85 8.67 -1.26 -0.06
N VAL A 86 9.41 -0.27 0.41
CA VAL A 86 10.67 -0.48 1.17
C VAL A 86 10.40 -1.19 2.51
N ILE A 87 9.35 -0.79 3.24
CA ILE A 87 8.97 -1.46 4.50
C ILE A 87 8.60 -2.92 4.24
N ALA A 88 7.79 -3.20 3.22
CA ALA A 88 7.39 -4.56 2.86
C ALA A 88 8.61 -5.42 2.46
N ALA A 89 9.54 -4.87 1.68
CA ALA A 89 10.79 -5.56 1.33
C ALA A 89 11.62 -5.90 2.59
N GLY A 90 11.70 -4.97 3.55
CA GLY A 90 12.35 -5.21 4.84
C GLY A 90 11.65 -6.28 5.70
N LEU A 91 10.33 -6.46 5.58
CA LEU A 91 9.62 -7.58 6.22
C LEU A 91 9.96 -8.91 5.54
N VAL A 92 10.06 -8.93 4.21
CA VAL A 92 10.46 -10.11 3.44
C VAL A 92 11.88 -10.56 3.80
N GLU A 93 12.81 -9.61 3.95
CA GLU A 93 14.18 -9.91 4.44
C GLU A 93 14.18 -10.52 5.85
N ARG A 94 13.18 -10.20 6.66
CA ARG A 94 12.97 -10.78 8.01
C ARG A 94 12.20 -12.11 7.98
N GLY A 95 12.01 -12.71 6.80
CA GLY A 95 11.42 -14.03 6.62
C GLY A 95 9.92 -14.04 6.36
N TRP A 96 9.27 -12.89 6.21
CA TRP A 96 7.86 -12.85 5.81
C TRP A 96 7.69 -13.29 4.36
N ARG A 97 6.57 -13.94 4.07
CA ARG A 97 6.18 -14.20 2.67
C ARG A 97 5.81 -12.86 2.00
N PRO A 98 6.22 -12.62 0.74
CA PRO A 98 6.02 -11.32 0.07
C PRO A 98 4.58 -10.81 0.04
N VAL A 99 3.61 -11.66 -0.34
CA VAL A 99 2.20 -11.26 -0.42
C VAL A 99 1.62 -10.85 0.94
N PRO A 100 1.73 -11.68 2.01
CA PRO A 100 1.34 -11.25 3.36
C PRO A 100 2.06 -9.99 3.86
N ALA A 101 3.36 -9.83 3.57
CA ALA A 101 4.10 -8.62 3.95
C ALA A 101 3.53 -7.36 3.28
N GLY A 102 3.27 -7.42 1.97
CA GLY A 102 2.66 -6.32 1.23
C GLY A 102 1.26 -5.98 1.76
N LEU A 103 0.39 -6.98 1.95
CA LEU A 103 -0.97 -6.76 2.47
C LEU A 103 -0.97 -6.19 3.89
N ALA A 104 -0.07 -6.63 4.77
CA ALA A 104 0.06 -6.07 6.12
C ALA A 104 0.44 -4.59 6.08
N VAL A 105 1.41 -4.22 5.23
CA VAL A 105 1.80 -2.82 5.04
C VAL A 105 0.66 -2.00 4.41
N GLY A 106 -0.06 -2.55 3.42
CA GLY A 106 -1.22 -1.91 2.82
C GLY A 106 -2.33 -1.65 3.85
N ALA A 107 -2.66 -2.64 4.69
CA ALA A 107 -3.64 -2.49 5.76
C ALA A 107 -3.21 -1.42 6.78
N MET A 108 -1.94 -1.41 7.19
CA MET A 108 -1.41 -0.36 8.07
C MET A 108 -1.50 1.02 7.41
N ALA A 109 -1.16 1.14 6.13
CA ALA A 109 -1.26 2.38 5.39
C ALA A 109 -2.71 2.88 5.31
N PHE A 110 -3.69 2.00 5.11
CA PHE A 110 -5.11 2.36 5.12
C PHE A 110 -5.53 2.95 6.46
N LEU A 111 -5.19 2.26 7.55
CA LEU A 111 -5.56 2.70 8.89
C LEU A 111 -4.90 4.03 9.26
N VAL A 112 -3.66 4.25 8.84
CA VAL A 112 -2.92 5.47 9.18
C VAL A 112 -3.31 6.65 8.29
N VAL A 113 -3.36 6.44 6.98
CA VAL A 113 -3.55 7.51 5.99
C VAL A 113 -5.03 7.78 5.79
N ASP A 114 -5.83 6.80 5.42
CA ASP A 114 -7.23 7.03 5.06
C ASP A 114 -8.09 7.21 6.31
N GLU A 115 -7.98 6.32 7.30
CA GLU A 115 -8.82 6.40 8.50
C GLU A 115 -8.22 7.34 9.56
N GLY A 116 -6.91 7.27 9.78
CA GLY A 116 -6.21 8.04 10.80
C GLY A 116 -6.26 9.55 10.55
N THR A 117 -6.05 9.98 9.30
CA THR A 117 -6.13 11.42 8.96
C THR A 117 -7.58 11.90 8.82
N ALA A 118 -8.51 11.00 8.50
CA ALA A 118 -9.92 11.34 8.40
C ALA A 118 -10.64 11.32 9.75
N LEU A 119 -10.03 10.92 10.87
CA LEU A 119 -10.71 10.82 12.18
C LEU A 119 -11.62 12.01 12.54
N PRO A 120 -11.23 13.29 12.32
CA PRO A 120 -12.10 14.43 12.61
C PRO A 120 -13.37 14.51 11.74
N MET A 121 -13.36 13.85 10.58
CA MET A 121 -14.40 13.91 9.55
C MET A 121 -14.85 12.53 9.06
N ALA A 122 -14.50 11.44 9.74
CA ALA A 122 -14.70 10.09 9.24
C ALA A 122 -16.17 9.80 8.91
N THR A 123 -17.09 10.27 9.76
CA THR A 123 -18.54 10.11 9.54
C THR A 123 -19.13 11.06 8.49
N SER A 124 -18.36 12.04 8.03
CA SER A 124 -18.82 13.00 7.00
C SER A 124 -18.68 12.43 5.59
N TYR A 125 -17.70 11.54 5.37
CA TYR A 125 -17.50 10.87 4.09
C TYR A 125 -18.53 9.75 3.87
N PRO A 126 -19.00 9.56 2.62
CA PRO A 126 -19.79 8.38 2.29
C PRO A 126 -19.06 7.07 2.63
N LEU A 127 -19.78 6.06 3.09
CA LEU A 127 -19.21 4.73 3.37
C LEU A 127 -18.44 4.15 2.16
N VAL A 128 -18.92 4.45 0.95
CA VAL A 128 -18.27 4.02 -0.30
C VAL A 128 -16.90 4.67 -0.53
N SER A 129 -16.61 5.81 0.11
CA SER A 129 -15.29 6.44 0.10
C SER A 129 -14.28 5.65 0.94
N HIS A 130 -14.69 5.20 2.13
CA HIS A 130 -13.89 4.30 2.97
C HIS A 130 -13.63 2.97 2.27
N LEU A 131 -14.66 2.39 1.65
CA LEU A 131 -14.51 1.16 0.88
C LEU A 131 -13.53 1.34 -0.30
N ARG A 132 -13.56 2.49 -0.98
CA ARG A 132 -12.57 2.83 -2.00
C ARG A 132 -11.15 2.88 -1.40
N GLY A 133 -11.00 3.42 -0.20
CA GLY A 133 -9.74 3.41 0.55
C GLY A 133 -9.24 1.99 0.82
N VAL A 134 -10.10 1.10 1.32
CA VAL A 134 -9.81 -0.34 1.53
C VAL A 134 -9.35 -0.99 0.23
N VAL A 135 -10.09 -0.81 -0.87
CA VAL A 135 -9.75 -1.37 -2.18
C VAL A 135 -8.41 -0.82 -2.68
N GLY A 136 -8.18 0.48 -2.53
CA GLY A 136 -6.93 1.13 -2.95
C GLY A 136 -5.74 0.57 -2.20
N HIS A 137 -5.83 0.43 -0.88
CA HIS A 137 -4.74 -0.03 -0.05
C HIS A 137 -4.51 -1.55 -0.11
N ALA A 138 -5.56 -2.34 -0.32
CA ALA A 138 -5.43 -3.74 -0.69
C ALA A 138 -4.71 -3.89 -2.05
N THR A 139 -5.00 -3.00 -3.01
CA THR A 139 -4.28 -2.95 -4.29
C THR A 139 -2.80 -2.61 -4.07
N VAL A 140 -2.49 -1.59 -3.27
CA VAL A 140 -1.10 -1.24 -2.94
C VAL A 140 -0.36 -2.44 -2.36
N GLY A 141 -0.90 -3.04 -1.30
CA GLY A 141 -0.27 -4.16 -0.62
C GLY A 141 -0.13 -5.41 -1.51
N GLY A 142 -1.16 -5.73 -2.28
CA GLY A 142 -1.16 -6.85 -3.21
C GLY A 142 -0.14 -6.67 -4.34
N THR A 143 -0.10 -5.49 -4.97
CA THR A 143 0.86 -5.18 -6.03
C THR A 143 2.29 -5.22 -5.51
N ILE A 144 2.58 -4.62 -4.34
CA ILE A 144 3.91 -4.70 -3.70
C ILE A 144 4.29 -6.16 -3.48
N GLY A 145 3.41 -6.93 -2.84
CA GLY A 145 3.70 -8.32 -2.48
C GLY A 145 3.93 -9.23 -3.69
N VAL A 146 3.18 -9.06 -4.77
CA VAL A 146 3.37 -9.78 -6.03
C VAL A 146 4.69 -9.39 -6.68
N LEU A 147 4.99 -8.10 -6.81
CA LEU A 147 6.24 -7.66 -7.43
C LEU A 147 7.46 -8.13 -6.65
N LEU A 148 7.42 -8.05 -5.32
CA LEU A 148 8.48 -8.59 -4.48
C LEU A 148 8.65 -10.11 -4.65
N ALA A 149 7.55 -10.86 -4.77
CA ALA A 149 7.62 -12.30 -5.04
C ALA A 149 8.29 -12.63 -6.39
N LEU A 150 8.02 -11.83 -7.43
CA LEU A 150 8.62 -12.01 -8.75
C LEU A 150 10.11 -11.62 -8.80
N THR A 151 10.55 -10.73 -7.91
CA THR A 151 11.96 -10.31 -7.82
C THR A 151 12.78 -11.13 -6.82
N ALA A 152 12.13 -12.02 -6.07
CA ALA A 152 12.84 -12.93 -5.19
C ALA A 152 13.66 -13.90 -6.06
N PRO A 153 14.99 -13.97 -5.91
CA PRO A 153 15.77 -14.97 -6.62
C PRO A 153 15.23 -16.35 -6.25
N ASP A 154 14.87 -17.15 -7.24
CA ASP A 154 14.27 -18.48 -7.10
C ASP A 154 14.95 -19.29 -5.97
N GLY A 155 14.25 -19.46 -4.84
CA GLY A 155 14.83 -20.08 -3.64
C GLY A 155 13.84 -20.58 -2.60
N LEU A 156 12.54 -20.62 -2.91
CA LEU A 156 11.52 -21.23 -2.04
C LEU A 156 10.89 -22.50 -2.63
N SER A 157 11.61 -23.17 -3.53
CA SER A 157 11.43 -24.59 -3.81
C SER A 157 12.60 -25.39 -3.21
N ARG A 158 12.37 -25.93 -2.01
CA ARG A 158 12.98 -27.14 -1.37
C ARG A 158 13.63 -26.93 0.00
N ARG A 159 12.87 -27.29 1.04
CA ARG A 159 13.32 -28.27 2.03
C ARG A 159 12.33 -29.44 2.12
N PRO A 160 12.43 -30.47 1.27
CA PRO A 160 12.05 -31.82 1.67
C PRO A 160 13.26 -32.42 2.41
N GLY A 161 13.16 -32.62 3.72
CA GLY A 161 14.20 -33.38 4.44
C GLY A 161 14.46 -32.96 5.89
N ALA A 162 13.50 -33.24 6.77
CA ALA A 162 13.72 -33.61 8.17
C ALA A 162 12.35 -34.12 8.67
N THR A 163 11.93 -35.33 8.33
CA THR A 163 12.36 -36.53 9.05
C THR A 163 12.02 -37.77 8.22
N GLY A 164 13.05 -38.52 7.84
CA GLY A 164 12.90 -39.71 7.02
C GLY A 164 14.15 -40.58 7.06
N ARG A 165 14.62 -40.93 8.26
CA ARG A 165 15.52 -42.08 8.42
C ARG A 165 14.78 -43.16 9.19
N ARG A 166 13.99 -43.95 8.47
CA ARG A 166 13.68 -45.32 8.86
C ARG A 166 14.94 -46.17 8.67
N ARG A 167 15.47 -46.69 9.77
CA ARG A 167 16.18 -47.97 9.92
C ARG A 167 15.93 -48.36 11.37
N GLY A 168 15.37 -49.48 11.78
CA GLY A 168 14.97 -50.73 11.15
C GLY A 168 14.79 -51.67 12.35
N THR A 169 13.58 -52.15 12.60
CA THR A 169 13.34 -53.36 13.40
C THR A 169 13.14 -54.52 12.40
N PRO A 170 13.30 -55.81 12.77
CA PRO A 170 13.61 -56.39 14.07
C PRO A 170 14.72 -57.48 14.02
N ALA A 171 15.17 -57.98 15.17
CA ALA A 171 15.66 -59.35 15.28
C ALA A 171 15.21 -59.94 16.62
N ALA A 172 14.53 -61.08 16.52
CA ALA A 172 14.02 -61.89 17.60
C ALA A 172 15.12 -62.77 18.22
N ARG A 173 15.05 -62.98 19.53
CA ARG A 173 14.99 -64.28 20.23
C ARG A 173 14.95 -64.05 21.74
#